data_AF-A0A939RD07-F1
#
_entry.id   AF-A0A939RD07-F1
#
_cell.length_a   1.000
_cell.length_b   1.000
_cell.length_c   1.000
_cell.angle_alpha   90.00
_cell.angle_beta   90.00
_cell.angle_gamma   90.00
#
_symmetry.space_group_name_H-M   'P 1'
#
loop_
_entity.id
_entity.type
_entity.pdbx_description
1 polymer ?
#
loop_
_entity_poly.entity_id
_entity_poly.type
_entity_poly.pdbx_seq_one_letter_code
_entity_poly.pdbx_strand_id
1 'polypeptide(L)'
;MRKTLFLLFAMALMASCVHIKIDDIKKGIVETESKELPMTVQKLEGVKEIKIDSLVVVNNTEPYYGYLVTTWKMEKEYRDYRKYGETYEINPQVNVEVRDITVKGSKYSWKTNWYGAYTDIKYDDTY
;
A
#
# COMPACT_ATOMS: atom_id res chain seq x y z
N MET A 1 29.66 2.82 -49.12
CA MET A 1 29.06 3.59 -48.01
C MET A 1 27.79 2.88 -47.52
N ARG A 2 27.88 1.91 -46.60
CA ARG A 2 26.74 1.16 -46.02
C ARG A 2 27.11 0.59 -44.64
N LYS A 3 27.55 1.42 -43.70
CA LYS A 3 27.87 0.97 -42.33
C LYS A 3 27.22 1.78 -41.21
N THR A 4 26.61 2.92 -41.52
CA THR A 4 25.98 3.81 -40.52
C THR A 4 24.50 3.53 -40.27
N LEU A 5 23.84 2.68 -41.07
CA LEU A 5 22.39 2.44 -40.91
C LEU A 5 22.05 1.34 -39.90
N PHE A 6 23.00 0.50 -39.50
CA PHE A 6 22.75 -0.59 -38.55
C PHE A 6 22.81 -0.17 -37.07
N LEU A 7 23.44 0.96 -36.75
CA LEU A 7 23.59 1.43 -35.36
C LEU A 7 22.37 2.21 -34.85
N LEU A 8 21.57 2.79 -35.73
CA LEU A 8 20.36 3.54 -35.34
C LEU A 8 19.19 2.64 -34.93
N PHE A 9 19.14 1.39 -35.42
CA PHE A 9 18.07 0.45 -35.05
C PHE A 9 18.31 -0.23 -33.69
N ALA A 10 19.57 -0.37 -33.25
CA ALA A 10 19.88 -0.94 -31.95
C ALA A 10 19.64 0.05 -30.78
N MET A 11 19.80 1.36 -31.01
CA MET A 11 19.47 2.37 -30.00
C MET A 11 17.97 2.64 -29.87
N ALA A 12 17.17 2.40 -30.91
CA ALA A 12 15.72 2.54 -30.83
C ALA A 12 15.06 1.41 -30.00
N LEU A 13 15.70 0.23 -29.89
CA LEU A 13 15.18 -0.88 -29.07
C LEU A 13 15.51 -0.79 -27.58
N MET A 14 16.48 0.04 -27.17
CA MET A 14 16.75 0.27 -25.74
C MET A 14 15.94 1.43 -25.16
N ALA A 15 15.20 2.16 -26.01
CA ALA A 15 14.30 3.24 -25.61
C ALA A 15 12.84 2.78 -25.46
N SER A 16 12.55 1.48 -25.55
CA SER A 16 11.38 0.91 -24.87
C SER A 16 11.67 0.81 -23.37
N CYS A 17 12.13 1.93 -22.78
CA CYS A 17 12.06 2.16 -21.35
C CYS A 17 10.61 1.92 -20.97
N VAL A 18 10.43 0.77 -20.35
CA VAL A 18 9.21 0.23 -19.78
C VAL A 18 8.64 1.32 -18.89
N HIS A 19 7.79 2.17 -19.46
CA HIS A 19 6.90 3.04 -18.70
C HIS A 19 5.82 2.13 -18.13
N ILE A 20 6.19 1.31 -17.13
CA ILE A 20 5.17 0.77 -16.24
C ILE A 20 4.46 1.99 -15.69
N LYS A 21 3.16 2.10 -15.98
CA LYS A 21 2.38 3.22 -15.50
C LYS A 21 2.29 3.08 -13.98
N ILE A 22 2.42 4.18 -13.26
CA ILE A 22 2.30 4.21 -11.80
C ILE A 22 1.03 3.49 -11.29
N ASP A 23 -0.04 3.48 -12.10
CA ASP A 23 -1.26 2.75 -11.81
C ASP A 23 -1.10 1.23 -11.80
N ASP A 24 -0.26 0.67 -12.67
CA ASP A 24 0.06 -0.76 -12.66
C ASP A 24 0.86 -1.13 -11.41
N ILE A 25 1.78 -0.25 -10.98
CA ILE A 25 2.53 -0.41 -9.72
C ILE A 25 1.55 -0.40 -8.55
N LYS A 26 0.65 0.60 -8.50
CA LYS A 26 -0.35 0.73 -7.44
C LYS A 26 -1.24 -0.50 -7.35
N LYS A 27 -1.73 -0.98 -8.49
CA LYS A 27 -2.55 -2.20 -8.56
C LYS A 27 -1.76 -3.42 -8.08
N GLY A 28 -0.52 -3.60 -8.53
CA GLY A 28 0.34 -4.71 -8.13
C GLY A 28 0.63 -4.74 -6.62
N ILE A 29 0.88 -3.57 -6.01
CA ILE A 29 1.09 -3.45 -4.56
C ILE A 29 -0.21 -3.82 -3.82
N VAL A 30 -1.35 -3.24 -4.20
CA VAL A 30 -2.65 -3.53 -3.56
C VAL A 30 -2.99 -5.01 -3.66
N GLU A 31 -2.80 -5.64 -4.82
CA GLU A 31 -3.06 -7.07 -5.01
C GLU A 31 -2.14 -7.96 -4.18
N THR A 32 -0.86 -7.59 -4.04
CA THR A 32 0.11 -8.34 -3.24
C THR A 32 -0.21 -8.22 -1.75
N GLU A 33 -0.36 -6.98 -1.25
CA GLU A 33 -0.68 -6.71 0.15
C GLU A 33 -2.01 -7.37 0.54
N SER A 34 -3.03 -7.32 -0.33
CA SER A 34 -4.33 -7.97 -0.09
C SER A 34 -4.20 -9.49 0.12
N LYS A 35 -3.26 -10.15 -0.58
CA LYS A 35 -3.01 -11.59 -0.41
C LYS A 35 -2.27 -11.90 0.89
N GLU A 36 -1.47 -10.97 1.39
CA GLU A 36 -0.70 -11.11 2.62
C GLU A 36 -1.50 -10.72 3.87
N LEU A 37 -2.62 -9.99 3.71
CA LEU A 37 -3.49 -9.55 4.80
C LEU A 37 -3.84 -10.62 5.84
N PRO A 38 -4.19 -11.88 5.49
CA PRO A 38 -4.49 -12.89 6.50
C PRO A 38 -3.35 -13.11 7.49
N MET A 39 -2.10 -13.06 7.03
CA MET A 39 -0.92 -13.16 7.89
C MET A 39 -0.66 -11.87 8.67
N THR A 40 -0.92 -10.71 8.08
CA THR A 40 -0.81 -9.41 8.76
C THR A 40 -1.82 -9.32 9.90
N VAL A 41 -3.09 -9.63 9.66
CA VAL A 41 -4.18 -9.58 10.65
C VAL A 41 -3.90 -10.51 11.84
N GLN A 42 -3.38 -11.72 11.62
CA GLN A 42 -3.01 -12.64 12.71
C GLN A 42 -1.96 -12.07 13.69
N LYS A 43 -1.17 -11.08 13.27
CA LYS A 43 -0.14 -10.43 14.10
C LYS A 43 -0.68 -9.20 14.84
N LEU A 44 -1.88 -8.73 14.52
CA LEU A 44 -2.47 -7.51 15.05
C LEU A 44 -3.64 -7.88 15.97
N GLU A 45 -3.33 -7.96 17.27
CA GLU A 45 -4.32 -8.28 18.30
C GLU A 45 -5.52 -7.32 18.24
N GLY A 46 -6.73 -7.85 18.42
CA GLY A 46 -7.94 -7.03 18.36
C GLY A 46 -8.37 -6.61 16.95
N VAL A 47 -7.67 -7.01 15.89
CA VAL A 47 -8.08 -6.78 14.48
C VAL A 47 -8.68 -8.06 13.90
N LYS A 48 -9.92 -8.00 13.42
CA LYS A 48 -10.62 -9.12 12.77
C LYS A 48 -10.40 -9.17 11.27
N GLU A 49 -10.45 -8.01 10.64
CA GLU A 49 -10.42 -7.88 9.20
C GLU A 49 -9.82 -6.53 8.82
N ILE A 50 -9.07 -6.52 7.72
CA ILE A 50 -8.59 -5.30 7.08
C ILE A 50 -9.04 -5.37 5.63
N LYS A 51 -9.54 -4.26 5.10
CA LYS A 51 -9.77 -4.06 3.67
C LYS A 51 -8.82 -2.99 3.17
N ILE A 52 -8.13 -3.25 2.07
CA ILE A 52 -7.36 -2.24 1.35
C ILE A 52 -8.28 -1.61 0.30
N ASP A 53 -8.53 -0.32 0.42
CA ASP A 53 -9.41 0.43 -0.49
C ASP A 53 -8.63 0.98 -1.68
N SER A 54 -7.42 1.51 -1.45
CA SER A 54 -6.56 2.03 -2.51
C SER A 54 -5.11 2.23 -2.04
N LEU A 55 -4.20 2.49 -2.98
CA LEU A 55 -2.88 3.06 -2.72
C LEU A 55 -2.86 4.49 -3.27
N VAL A 56 -2.53 5.46 -2.42
CA VAL A 56 -2.25 6.85 -2.82
C VAL A 56 -0.74 7.06 -2.83
N VAL A 57 -0.20 7.46 -3.97
CA VAL A 57 1.21 7.85 -4.10
C VAL A 57 1.28 9.37 -4.04
N VAL A 58 2.20 9.90 -3.23
CA VAL A 58 2.25 11.33 -2.88
C VAL A 58 3.45 12.06 -3.50
N ASN A 59 4.27 11.34 -4.28
CA ASN A 59 5.32 11.92 -5.11
C ASN A 59 5.37 11.34 -6.53
N ASN A 60 6.07 12.04 -7.40
CA ASN A 60 6.18 11.73 -8.83
C ASN A 60 7.57 11.25 -9.25
N THR A 61 8.48 11.00 -8.30
CA THR A 61 9.89 10.64 -8.58
C THR A 61 10.30 9.43 -7.73
N GLU A 62 10.93 8.42 -8.32
CA GLU A 62 11.42 7.25 -7.58
C GLU A 62 12.55 7.58 -6.59
N PRO A 63 12.61 6.93 -5.41
CA PRO A 63 11.62 5.97 -4.91
C PRO A 63 10.29 6.64 -4.57
N TYR A 64 9.17 6.00 -4.97
CA TYR A 64 7.85 6.52 -4.60
C TYR A 64 7.55 6.23 -3.13
N TYR A 65 6.70 7.08 -2.53
CA TYR A 65 6.13 6.90 -1.22
C TYR A 65 4.62 7.22 -1.24
N GLY A 66 3.90 6.63 -0.30
CA GLY A 66 2.44 6.62 -0.33
C GLY A 66 1.80 6.05 0.91
N TYR A 67 0.48 5.88 0.81
CA TYR A 67 -0.34 5.30 1.87
C TYR A 67 -1.34 4.32 1.29
N LEU A 68 -1.40 3.11 1.84
CA LEU A 68 -2.57 2.26 1.68
C LEU A 68 -3.69 2.87 2.51
N VAL A 69 -4.76 3.25 1.84
CA VAL A 69 -6.01 3.64 2.49
C VAL A 69 -6.75 2.35 2.82
N THR A 70 -7.00 2.12 4.10
CA THR A 70 -7.57 0.86 4.58
C THR A 70 -8.72 1.08 5.54
N THR A 71 -9.60 0.09 5.65
CA THR A 71 -10.70 0.05 6.61
C THR A 71 -10.54 -1.16 7.50
N TRP A 72 -10.53 -0.96 8.83
CA TRP A 72 -10.24 -2.02 9.80
C TRP A 72 -11.50 -2.40 10.58
N LYS A 73 -11.71 -3.69 10.78
CA LYS A 73 -12.77 -4.22 11.64
C LYS A 73 -12.15 -4.76 12.91
N MET A 74 -12.41 -4.11 14.04
CA MET A 74 -11.83 -4.49 15.32
C MET A 74 -12.66 -5.55 16.06
N GLU A 75 -12.12 -6.21 17.06
CA GLU A 75 -12.90 -7.02 17.98
C GLU A 75 -13.82 -6.14 18.82
N LYS A 76 -14.96 -6.68 19.28
CA LYS A 76 -15.97 -5.90 20.03
C LYS A 76 -15.39 -5.34 21.34
N GLU A 77 -14.49 -6.08 21.98
CA GLU A 77 -13.88 -5.69 23.26
C GLU A 77 -12.94 -4.48 23.14
N TYR A 78 -12.39 -4.22 21.96
CA TYR A 78 -11.60 -3.02 21.64
C TYR A 78 -12.46 -1.81 21.24
N ARG A 79 -13.79 -1.96 21.21
CA ARG A 79 -14.69 -1.09 20.43
C ARG A 79 -15.86 -0.53 21.23
N ASP A 80 -15.73 -0.43 22.55
CA ASP A 80 -16.81 0.05 23.41
C ASP A 80 -16.73 1.58 23.61
N TYR A 81 -17.10 2.35 22.57
CA TYR A 81 -17.43 3.77 22.74
C TYR A 81 -18.90 3.89 23.18
N ARG A 82 -19.15 4.06 24.49
CA ARG A 82 -20.51 4.22 25.03
C ARG A 82 -20.98 5.67 24.86
N LYS A 83 -21.77 5.93 23.81
CA LYS A 83 -22.50 7.18 23.67
C LYS A 83 -23.99 6.91 23.88
N TYR A 84 -24.57 7.46 24.94
CA TYR A 84 -26.00 7.34 25.29
C TYR A 84 -26.56 5.91 25.42
N GLY A 85 -25.75 4.94 25.89
CA GLY A 85 -26.22 3.59 26.19
C GLY A 85 -26.36 2.66 24.98
N GLU A 86 -25.97 3.11 23.79
CA GLU A 86 -25.89 2.29 22.58
C GLU A 86 -24.44 1.93 22.24
N THR A 87 -24.21 0.69 21.81
CA THR A 87 -22.91 0.20 21.30
C THR A 87 -22.89 0.34 19.78
N TYR A 88 -21.90 1.06 19.24
CA TYR A 88 -21.74 1.25 17.79
C TYR A 88 -20.54 0.46 17.25
N GLU A 89 -20.69 -0.14 16.06
CA GLU A 89 -19.57 -0.75 15.34
C GLU A 89 -18.85 0.32 14.50
N ILE A 90 -17.68 0.79 14.96
CA ILE A 90 -16.83 1.73 14.21
C ILE A 90 -15.76 0.97 13.43
N ASN A 91 -15.79 1.03 12.10
CA ASN A 91 -14.72 0.50 11.25
C ASN A 91 -13.77 1.65 10.86
N PRO A 92 -12.69 1.93 11.61
CA PRO A 92 -11.85 3.09 11.35
C PRO A 92 -11.19 3.00 9.98
N GLN A 93 -11.06 4.16 9.33
CA GLN A 93 -10.19 4.33 8.19
C GLN A 93 -8.78 4.58 8.70
N VAL A 94 -7.82 3.79 8.22
CA VAL A 94 -6.44 3.76 8.69
C VAL A 94 -5.53 3.88 7.48
N ASN A 95 -4.55 4.78 7.57
CA ASN A 95 -3.55 4.96 6.52
C ASN A 95 -2.27 4.21 6.90
N VAL A 96 -1.85 3.27 6.04
CA VAL A 96 -0.63 2.51 6.25
C VAL A 96 0.46 3.04 5.33
N GLU A 97 1.54 3.51 5.92
CA GLU A 97 2.68 4.05 5.18
C GLU A 97 3.30 2.99 4.26
N VAL A 98 3.50 3.37 3.00
CA VAL A 98 4.23 2.60 1.98
C VAL A 98 5.44 3.39 1.53
N ARG A 99 6.63 2.81 1.67
CA ARG A 99 7.92 3.45 1.36
C ARG A 99 8.74 2.64 0.38
N ASP A 100 9.79 3.28 -0.11
CA ASP A 100 10.84 2.67 -0.92
C ASP A 100 10.27 1.93 -2.14
N ILE A 101 9.20 2.48 -2.75
CA ILE A 101 8.60 1.88 -3.95
C ILE A 101 9.57 2.11 -5.11
N THR A 102 10.23 1.05 -5.56
CA THR A 102 11.20 1.12 -6.66
C THR A 102 10.84 0.12 -7.76
N VAL A 103 11.09 0.52 -9.01
CA VAL A 103 10.86 -0.31 -10.20
C VAL A 103 12.20 -0.72 -10.79
N LYS A 104 12.44 -2.03 -10.95
CA LYS A 104 13.60 -2.57 -11.67
C LYS A 104 13.14 -3.57 -12.72
N GLY A 105 13.06 -3.11 -13.97
CA GLY A 105 12.47 -3.91 -15.05
C GLY A 105 11.01 -4.19 -14.77
N SER A 106 10.62 -5.47 -14.71
CA SER A 106 9.25 -5.91 -14.38
C SER A 106 9.02 -6.18 -12.89
N LYS A 107 9.99 -5.87 -12.02
CA LYS A 107 9.91 -6.15 -10.59
C LYS A 107 9.69 -4.85 -9.80
N TYR A 108 8.83 -4.95 -8.80
CA TYR A 108 8.56 -3.90 -7.83
C TYR A 108 9.03 -4.35 -6.45
N SER A 109 9.53 -3.42 -5.64
CA SER A 109 9.77 -3.63 -4.22
C SER A 109 9.29 -2.42 -3.45
N TRP A 110 8.79 -2.63 -2.24
CA TRP A 110 8.29 -1.60 -1.34
C TRP A 110 8.38 -2.10 0.10
N LYS A 111 8.11 -1.22 1.07
CA LYS A 111 7.98 -1.55 2.49
C LYS A 111 6.69 -0.98 3.03
N THR A 112 5.98 -1.73 3.85
CA THR A 112 4.75 -1.29 4.54
C THR A 112 4.96 -1.21 6.05
N ASN A 113 4.30 -0.24 6.69
CA ASN A 113 4.36 -0.03 8.14
C ASN A 113 3.04 -0.40 8.83
N TRP A 114 2.60 -1.65 8.67
CA TRP A 114 1.38 -2.17 9.27
C TRP A 114 1.34 -2.04 10.80
N TYR A 115 2.48 -2.29 11.46
CA TYR A 115 2.57 -2.23 12.91
C TYR A 115 2.48 -0.79 13.43
N GLY A 116 3.12 0.18 12.75
CA GLY A 116 2.99 1.60 13.09
C GLY A 116 1.54 2.06 12.99
N ALA A 117 0.84 1.71 11.91
CA ALA A 117 -0.57 2.03 11.74
C ALA A 117 -1.45 1.41 12.85
N TYR A 118 -1.17 0.17 13.26
CA TYR A 118 -1.88 -0.48 14.37
C TYR A 118 -1.64 0.23 15.71
N THR A 119 -0.39 0.63 16.01
CA THR A 119 -0.09 1.35 17.25
C THR A 119 -0.78 2.69 17.30
N ASP A 120 -0.85 3.40 16.17
CA ASP A 120 -1.52 4.70 16.10
C ASP A 120 -3.00 4.57 16.50
N ILE A 121 -3.72 3.57 15.98
CA ILE A 121 -5.12 3.29 16.37
C ILE A 121 -5.23 2.99 17.87
N LYS A 122 -4.36 2.12 18.41
CA LYS A 122 -4.44 1.67 19.80
C LYS A 122 -4.18 2.78 20.83
N TYR A 123 -3.41 3.80 20.46
CA TYR A 123 -3.06 4.91 21.36
C TYR A 123 -3.87 6.19 21.11
N ASP A 124 -4.71 6.24 20.06
CA ASP A 124 -5.64 7.35 19.77
C ASP A 124 -6.91 7.33 20.67
N ASP A 125 -7.07 6.32 21.54
CA ASP A 125 -8.12 6.25 22.59
C ASP A 125 -7.94 7.28 23.73
N THR A 126 -7.18 8.37 23.51
CA THR A 126 -6.86 9.39 24.54
C THR A 126 -7.66 10.70 24.47
N TYR A 127 -8.79 10.74 23.75
CA TYR A 127 -9.70 11.91 23.73
C TYR A 127 -11.14 11.62 24.14
#